data_AF-Q9TGJ5-F1
#
_entry.id   AF-Q9TGJ5-F1
#
_cell.length_a   1.000
_cell.length_b   1.000
_cell.length_c   1.000
_cell.angle_alpha   90.00
_cell.angle_beta   90.00
_cell.angle_gamma   90.00
#
_symmetry.space_group_name_H-M   'P 1'
#
loop_
_entity.id
_entity.type
_entity.pdbx_description
1 polymer ?
#
loop_
_entity_poly.entity_id
_entity_poly.type
_entity_poly.pdbx_seq_one_letter_code
_entity_poly.pdbx_strand_id
1 'polypeptide(L)'
;MFISFNRLDVVLFSMFFSVFFCFLCCVVDSLLGFWVFLELGGLSLIPSFFYSIKQVFHSFYDSVLCYIIMSGLSSVMLVSGLLINCLYYFVYFGFAIKFGLFPFMFWVYRVFSVGNWVFIFL
;
A
#
# COMPACT_ATOMS: atom_id res chain seq x y z
N MET A 1 -10.37 20.94 10.15
CA MET A 1 -10.91 19.60 9.85
C MET A 1 -12.33 19.79 9.29
N PHE A 2 -12.44 20.09 7.98
CA PHE A 2 -13.73 20.21 7.30
C PHE A 2 -13.73 19.24 6.14
N ILE A 3 -14.49 18.16 6.33
CA ILE A 3 -14.80 17.10 5.39
C ILE A 3 -15.50 17.75 4.19
N SER A 4 -14.86 17.74 3.02
CA SER A 4 -15.60 17.96 1.77
C SER A 4 -16.39 16.68 1.49
N PHE A 5 -17.70 16.72 1.73
CA PHE A 5 -18.63 15.60 1.55
C PHE A 5 -18.47 14.89 0.20
N ASN A 6 -18.13 15.63 -0.86
CA ASN A 6 -17.97 15.12 -2.23
C ASN A 6 -16.81 14.13 -2.47
N ARG A 7 -16.00 13.79 -1.46
CA ARG A 7 -14.93 12.78 -1.61
C ARG A 7 -15.00 11.64 -0.58
N LEU A 8 -16.10 11.57 0.17
CA LEU A 8 -16.34 10.43 1.06
C LEU A 8 -16.51 9.12 0.29
N ASP A 9 -17.10 9.19 -0.91
CA ASP A 9 -17.29 8.02 -1.78
C ASP A 9 -15.97 7.32 -2.12
N VAL A 10 -14.91 8.10 -2.34
CA VAL A 10 -13.56 7.58 -2.63
C VAL A 10 -12.96 6.87 -1.41
N VAL A 11 -13.17 7.44 -0.22
CA VAL A 11 -12.71 6.84 1.04
C VAL A 11 -13.46 5.55 1.34
N LEU A 12 -14.79 5.56 1.19
CA LEU A 12 -15.64 4.39 1.40
C LEU A 12 -15.28 3.27 0.42
N PHE A 13 -15.01 3.62 -0.84
CA PHE A 13 -14.49 2.69 -1.83
C PHE A 13 -13.17 2.07 -1.36
N SER A 14 -12.17 2.89 -1.00
CA SER A 14 -10.88 2.36 -0.52
C SER A 14 -11.02 1.50 0.73
N MET A 15 -11.87 1.89 1.69
CA MET A 15 -12.13 1.13 2.93
C MET A 15 -12.73 -0.24 2.64
N PHE A 16 -13.76 -0.28 1.79
CA PHE A 16 -14.45 -1.53 1.49
C PHE A 16 -13.53 -2.51 0.76
N PHE A 17 -12.81 -2.03 -0.27
CA PHE A 17 -11.92 -2.88 -1.06
C PHE A 17 -10.69 -3.33 -0.28
N SER A 18 -10.07 -2.47 0.54
CA SER A 18 -8.91 -2.88 1.35
C SER A 18 -9.28 -3.99 2.34
N VAL A 19 -10.38 -3.83 3.09
CA VAL A 19 -10.86 -4.84 4.04
C VAL A 19 -11.25 -6.13 3.33
N PHE A 20 -11.95 -6.03 2.19
CA PHE A 20 -12.34 -7.18 1.39
C PHE A 20 -11.12 -7.96 0.87
N PHE A 21 -10.11 -7.28 0.32
CA PHE A 21 -8.89 -7.93 -0.15
C PHE A 21 -8.06 -8.51 0.99
N CYS A 22 -7.97 -7.83 2.13
CA CYS A 22 -7.33 -8.38 3.33
C CYS A 22 -8.03 -9.65 3.83
N PHE A 23 -9.37 -9.68 3.80
CA PHE A 23 -10.13 -10.89 4.12
C PHE A 23 -9.84 -12.03 3.14
N LEU A 24 -9.81 -11.74 1.83
CA LEU A 24 -9.47 -12.72 0.81
C LEU A 24 -8.04 -13.26 0.95
N CYS A 25 -7.07 -12.45 1.41
CA CYS A 25 -5.72 -12.93 1.73
C CYS A 25 -5.73 -14.07 2.76
N CYS A 26 -6.67 -14.07 3.71
CA CYS A 26 -6.78 -15.11 4.73
C CYS A 26 -7.45 -16.39 4.23
N VAL A 27 -8.25 -16.32 3.15
CA VAL A 27 -9.04 -17.44 2.63
C VAL A 27 -8.27 -18.24 1.56
N VAL A 28 -7.24 -17.63 0.96
CA VAL A 28 -6.61 -18.18 -0.24
C VAL A 28 -5.49 -19.16 0.11
N ASP A 29 -5.62 -20.38 -0.40
CA ASP A 29 -4.66 -21.48 -0.13
C ASP A 29 -3.35 -21.38 -0.94
N SER A 30 -3.32 -20.58 -2.00
CA SER A 30 -2.16 -20.47 -2.89
C SER A 30 -1.29 -19.26 -2.57
N LEU A 31 0.04 -19.45 -2.49
CA LEU A 31 1.00 -18.36 -2.26
C LEU A 31 0.93 -17.26 -3.33
N LEU A 32 0.72 -17.65 -4.59
CA LEU A 32 0.53 -16.71 -5.70
C LEU A 32 -0.78 -15.92 -5.56
N GLY A 33 -1.87 -16.59 -5.17
CA GLY A 33 -3.14 -15.92 -4.91
C GLY A 33 -3.02 -14.93 -3.76
N PHE A 34 -2.35 -15.32 -2.66
CA PHE A 34 -2.03 -14.43 -1.56
C PHE A 34 -1.30 -13.16 -2.04
N TRP A 35 -0.28 -13.32 -2.90
CA TRP A 35 0.44 -12.18 -3.47
C TRP A 35 -0.48 -11.24 -4.28
N VAL A 36 -1.34 -11.79 -5.13
CA VAL A 36 -2.28 -11.00 -5.94
C VAL A 36 -3.22 -10.17 -5.07
N PHE A 37 -3.83 -10.76 -4.04
CA PHE A 37 -4.74 -10.04 -3.15
C PHE A 37 -4.02 -8.97 -2.34
N LEU A 38 -2.77 -9.21 -1.96
CA LEU A 38 -1.94 -8.21 -1.30
C LEU A 38 -1.71 -6.99 -2.21
N GLU A 39 -1.41 -7.19 -3.50
CA GLU A 39 -1.26 -6.08 -4.46
C GLU A 39 -2.57 -5.31 -4.69
N LEU A 40 -3.69 -6.02 -4.84
CA LEU A 40 -5.00 -5.39 -4.99
C LEU A 40 -5.37 -4.56 -3.76
N GLY A 41 -5.04 -5.04 -2.56
CA GLY A 41 -5.15 -4.28 -1.31
C GLY A 41 -4.33 -3.00 -1.34
N GLY A 42 -3.04 -3.06 -1.72
CA GLY A 42 -2.18 -1.87 -1.84
C GLY A 42 -2.70 -0.84 -2.87
N LEU A 43 -3.15 -1.31 -4.04
CA LEU A 43 -3.73 -0.43 -5.07
C LEU A 43 -5.03 0.23 -4.62
N SER A 44 -5.84 -0.47 -3.82
CA SER A 44 -7.11 0.08 -3.28
C SER A 44 -6.91 1.23 -2.30
N LEU A 45 -5.71 1.41 -1.73
CA LEU A 45 -5.38 2.52 -0.85
C LEU A 45 -5.03 3.81 -1.61
N ILE A 46 -4.62 3.73 -2.88
CA ILE A 46 -4.20 4.90 -3.68
C ILE A 46 -5.30 5.99 -3.76
N PRO A 47 -6.59 5.66 -4.02
CA PRO A 47 -7.65 6.66 -4.08
C PRO A 47 -7.80 7.46 -2.77
N SER A 48 -7.52 6.85 -1.61
CA SER A 48 -7.66 7.51 -0.30
C SER A 48 -6.68 8.67 -0.09
N PHE A 49 -5.54 8.68 -0.79
CA PHE A 49 -4.61 9.81 -0.78
C PHE A 49 -5.28 11.10 -1.28
N PHE A 50 -6.15 10.99 -2.29
CA PHE A 50 -6.81 12.14 -2.92
C PHE A 50 -7.93 12.76 -2.08
N TYR A 51 -8.17 12.26 -0.86
CA TYR A 51 -9.20 12.81 0.03
C TYR A 51 -8.92 14.25 0.48
N SER A 52 -7.65 14.63 0.69
CA SER A 52 -7.26 15.97 1.18
C SER A 52 -6.35 16.72 0.21
N ILE A 53 -6.87 17.08 -0.97
CA ILE A 53 -6.13 17.94 -1.92
C ILE A 53 -6.29 19.41 -1.51
N LYS A 54 -5.98 19.75 -0.25
CA LYS A 54 -5.92 21.14 0.21
C LYS A 54 -4.49 21.65 0.40
N GLN A 55 -3.46 20.82 0.19
CA GLN A 55 -2.06 21.21 0.37
C GLN A 55 -1.20 20.89 -0.85
N VAL A 56 -0.25 21.80 -1.10
CA VAL A 56 0.86 21.81 -2.07
C VAL A 56 0.92 20.59 -3.01
N PHE A 57 0.47 20.79 -4.26
CA PHE A 57 0.38 19.75 -5.29
C PHE A 57 1.70 19.00 -5.53
N HIS A 58 2.86 19.67 -5.45
CA HIS A 58 4.14 19.05 -5.81
C HIS A 58 4.57 17.94 -4.84
N SER A 59 4.47 18.16 -3.53
CA SER A 59 4.85 17.16 -2.51
C SER A 59 3.89 15.98 -2.47
N PHE A 60 2.62 16.19 -2.83
CA PHE A 60 1.63 15.13 -2.87
C PHE A 60 1.95 14.08 -3.94
N TYR A 61 2.20 14.49 -5.18
CA TYR A 61 2.53 13.53 -6.25
C TYR A 61 3.84 12.79 -5.98
N ASP A 62 4.85 13.45 -5.40
CA ASP A 62 6.10 12.76 -5.00
C ASP A 62 5.83 11.67 -3.94
N SER A 63 4.95 11.93 -2.97
CA SER A 63 4.60 10.93 -1.95
C SER A 63 3.84 9.72 -2.53
N VAL A 64 2.90 9.94 -3.44
CA VAL A 64 2.14 8.87 -4.11
C VAL A 64 3.04 8.05 -5.03
N LEU A 65 3.90 8.72 -5.81
CA LEU A 65 4.90 8.03 -6.64
C LEU A 65 5.87 7.23 -5.78
N CYS A 66 6.33 7.80 -4.67
CA CYS A 66 7.18 7.09 -3.71
C CYS A 66 6.47 5.83 -3.23
N TYR A 67 5.21 5.90 -2.78
CA TYR A 67 4.42 4.73 -2.37
C TYR A 67 4.33 3.66 -3.47
N ILE A 68 4.01 4.04 -4.72
CA ILE A 68 3.84 3.09 -5.83
C ILE A 68 5.15 2.40 -6.21
N ILE A 69 6.26 3.13 -6.32
CA ILE A 69 7.58 2.57 -6.68
C ILE A 69 7.99 1.52 -5.65
N MET A 70 7.77 1.87 -4.40
CA MET A 70 8.14 1.10 -3.24
C MET A 70 7.24 -0.13 -3.04
N SER A 71 5.92 0.01 -3.17
CA SER A 71 5.01 -1.14 -3.17
C SER A 71 5.34 -2.10 -4.32
N GLY A 72 5.64 -1.58 -5.51
CA GLY A 72 6.10 -2.37 -6.65
C GLY A 72 7.44 -3.07 -6.43
N LEU A 73 8.41 -2.42 -5.78
CA LEU A 73 9.69 -3.05 -5.46
C LEU A 73 9.50 -4.22 -4.49
N SER A 74 8.64 -4.05 -3.47
CA SER A 74 8.30 -5.13 -2.54
C SER A 74 7.63 -6.31 -3.25
N SER A 75 6.80 -6.04 -4.26
CA SER A 75 6.06 -7.05 -5.00
C SER A 75 6.98 -7.92 -5.87
N VAL A 76 7.92 -7.29 -6.57
CA VAL A 76 8.92 -8.00 -7.39
C VAL A 76 9.81 -8.90 -6.51
N MET A 77 10.20 -8.42 -5.32
CA MET A 77 10.96 -9.24 -4.37
C MET A 77 10.15 -10.43 -3.84
N LEU A 78 8.87 -10.23 -3.52
CA LEU A 78 7.97 -11.32 -3.11
C LEU A 78 7.81 -12.36 -4.23
N VAL A 79 7.52 -11.95 -5.47
CA VAL A 79 7.32 -12.87 -6.60
C VAL A 79 8.58 -13.64 -6.93
N SER A 80 9.74 -12.96 -6.98
CA SER A 80 11.02 -13.62 -7.26
C SER A 80 11.40 -14.63 -6.17
N GLY A 81 11.14 -14.32 -4.90
CA GLY A 81 11.36 -15.24 -3.78
C GLY A 81 10.40 -16.44 -3.77
N LEU A 82 9.17 -16.26 -4.28
CA LEU A 82 8.19 -17.36 -4.39
C LEU A 82 8.45 -18.29 -5.58
N LEU A 83 8.96 -17.76 -6.70
CA LEU A 83 9.18 -18.56 -7.93
C LEU A 83 10.53 -19.30 -7.94
N ILE A 84 11.55 -18.77 -7.27
CA ILE A 84 12.91 -19.30 -7.31
C ILE A 84 13.30 -19.83 -5.92
N ASN A 85 13.38 -21.15 -5.76
CA ASN A 85 13.65 -21.81 -4.48
C ASN A 85 14.93 -21.33 -3.76
N CYS A 86 15.96 -20.93 -4.51
CA CYS A 86 17.22 -20.46 -3.92
C CYS A 86 17.15 -19.03 -3.31
N LEU A 87 16.05 -18.29 -3.55
CA LEU A 87 15.91 -16.88 -3.19
C LEU A 87 14.89 -16.64 -2.07
N TYR A 88 14.65 -17.62 -1.21
CA TYR A 88 13.63 -17.53 -0.14
C TYR A 88 13.81 -16.30 0.77
N TYR A 89 15.04 -15.83 1.00
CA TYR A 89 15.31 -14.59 1.75
C TYR A 89 14.64 -13.34 1.16
N PHE A 90 14.37 -13.31 -0.16
CA PHE A 90 13.64 -12.20 -0.77
C PHE A 90 12.18 -12.13 -0.35
N VAL A 91 11.57 -13.22 0.10
CA VAL A 91 10.22 -13.18 0.68
C VAL A 91 10.24 -12.34 1.96
N TYR A 92 11.22 -12.59 2.83
CA TYR A 92 11.41 -11.81 4.06
C TYR A 92 11.68 -10.34 3.76
N PHE A 93 12.62 -10.02 2.86
CA PHE A 93 12.89 -8.64 2.48
C PHE A 93 11.70 -7.96 1.81
N GLY A 94 10.94 -8.68 0.99
CA GLY A 94 9.71 -8.20 0.39
C GLY A 94 8.71 -7.74 1.45
N PHE A 95 8.43 -8.56 2.47
CA PHE A 95 7.58 -8.15 3.59
C PHE A 95 8.19 -7.04 4.45
N ALA A 96 9.51 -7.07 4.71
CA ALA A 96 10.17 -6.04 5.50
C ALA A 96 10.05 -4.66 4.85
N ILE A 97 10.17 -4.60 3.52
CA ILE A 97 9.93 -3.40 2.74
C ILE A 97 8.46 -3.03 2.83
N LYS A 98 7.53 -3.97 2.56
CA LYS A 98 6.07 -3.71 2.53
C LYS A 98 5.49 -3.18 3.84
N PHE A 99 5.96 -3.66 4.99
CA PHE A 99 5.58 -3.17 6.31
C PHE A 99 6.38 -1.96 6.77
N GLY A 100 7.40 -1.52 6.01
CA GLY A 100 8.26 -0.41 6.40
C GLY A 100 9.12 -0.69 7.62
N LEU A 101 9.55 -1.93 7.84
CA LEU A 101 10.42 -2.32 8.95
C LEU A 101 11.82 -1.69 8.76
N PHE A 102 12.50 -1.40 9.87
CA PHE A 102 13.88 -0.93 9.84
C PHE A 102 14.78 -1.96 9.11
N PRO A 103 15.60 -1.57 8.11
CA PRO A 103 16.03 -0.21 7.72
C PRO A 103 15.19 0.48 6.61
N PHE A 104 14.13 -0.14 6.08
CA PHE A 104 13.37 0.32 4.92
C PHE A 104 12.25 1.35 5.25
N MET A 105 12.27 1.93 6.45
CA MET A 105 11.20 2.81 6.95
C MET A 105 11.17 4.20 6.29
N PHE A 106 12.22 4.63 5.58
CA PHE A 106 12.34 5.96 4.97
C PHE A 106 11.14 6.35 4.09
N TRP A 107 10.59 5.38 3.37
CA TRP A 107 9.43 5.59 2.51
C TRP A 107 8.16 5.96 3.31
N VAL A 108 7.99 5.41 4.53
CA VAL A 108 6.82 5.62 5.39
C VAL A 108 6.81 7.05 5.84
N TYR A 109 7.96 7.58 6.22
CA TYR A 109 8.09 8.97 6.66
C TYR A 109 7.71 9.96 5.54
N ARG A 110 8.14 9.70 4.30
CA ARG A 110 7.77 10.56 3.17
C ARG A 110 6.27 10.49 2.89
N VAL A 111 5.69 9.30 2.91
CA VAL A 111 4.27 9.09 2.64
C VAL A 111 3.39 9.65 3.77
N PHE A 112 3.75 9.43 5.03
CA PHE A 112 2.95 9.86 6.20
C PHE A 112 3.06 11.35 6.48
N SER A 113 4.15 12.02 6.10
CA SER A 113 4.27 13.47 6.28
C SER A 113 3.29 14.28 5.41
N VAL A 114 2.86 13.71 4.28
CA VAL A 114 1.88 14.33 3.35
C VAL A 114 0.51 13.62 3.43
N GLY A 115 0.46 12.42 3.98
CA GLY A 115 -0.72 11.56 4.04
C GLY A 115 -1.81 12.05 4.99
N ASN A 116 -3.03 11.56 4.76
CA ASN A 116 -4.17 11.81 5.65
C ASN A 116 -4.23 10.78 6.77
N TRP A 117 -4.73 11.18 7.94
CA TRP A 117 -5.06 10.26 9.03
C TRP A 117 -5.95 9.09 8.60
N VAL A 118 -6.91 9.35 7.70
CA VAL A 118 -7.78 8.32 7.13
C VAL A 118 -6.98 7.27 6.35
N PHE A 119 -5.99 7.69 5.57
CA PHE A 119 -5.11 6.78 4.85
C PHE A 119 -4.20 6.00 5.79
N ILE A 120 -3.70 6.63 6.86
CA ILE A 120 -2.78 6.01 7.82
C ILE A 120 -3.45 4.89 8.63
N PHE A 121 -4.74 5.04 8.96
CA PHE A 121 -5.48 4.06 9.77
C PHE A 121 -6.22 3.00 8.96
N LEU A 122 -6.13 3.05 7.62
CA LEU A 122 -6.74 2.12 6.69
C LEU A 122 -5.83 0.91 6.44
#